data_AF-A0A2V7UED4-F1
#
_entry.id   AF-A0A2V7UED4-F1
#
_cell.length_a   1.000
_cell.length_b   1.000
_cell.length_c   1.000
_cell.angle_alpha   90.00
_cell.angle_beta   90.00
_cell.angle_gamma   90.00
#
_symmetry.space_group_name_H-M   'P 1'
#
loop_
_entity.id
_entity.type
_entity.pdbx_description
1 polymer ?
#
loop_
_entity_poly.entity_id
_entity_poly.type
_entity_poly.pdbx_seq_one_letter_code
_entity_poly.pdbx_strand_id
1 'polypeptide(L)'
;MGGLLAVLPVVLSLCGCGGGEPNKRQQAVANITSDTAVLEEASSAANAVIRNNMDCDTVNAALPEANHKLDEAASRIRTPAGKATLESIRAQVKAIAQNCPPGDVVRQQPPPP
;
A
#
# COMPACT_ATOMS: atom_id res chain seq x y z
N MET A 1 60.00 38.98 -0.88
CA MET A 1 60.42 37.56 -0.72
C MET A 1 60.42 37.25 0.76
N GLY A 2 59.77 36.14 1.15
CA GLY A 2 59.72 35.58 2.51
C GLY A 2 58.62 36.22 3.38
N GLY A 3 57.74 35.49 4.06
CA GLY A 3 57.56 34.06 4.32
C GLY A 3 56.45 33.98 5.38
N LEU A 4 55.42 33.18 5.17
CA LEU A 4 55.20 31.86 5.77
C LEU A 4 54.22 31.90 6.97
N LEU A 5 53.08 31.22 6.79
CA LEU A 5 52.33 30.41 7.76
C LEU A 5 51.99 31.01 9.14
N ALA A 6 50.70 31.29 9.37
CA ALA A 6 50.10 31.12 10.69
C ALA A 6 48.57 30.94 10.64
N VAL A 7 48.15 29.69 10.92
CA VAL A 7 47.06 29.32 11.83
C VAL A 7 45.61 29.53 11.35
N LEU A 8 45.00 28.42 10.92
CA LEU A 8 43.56 28.15 11.01
C LEU A 8 43.04 28.40 12.44
N PRO A 9 41.90 29.08 12.62
CA PRO A 9 40.91 28.64 13.57
C PRO A 9 39.94 27.72 12.84
N VAL A 10 40.03 26.43 13.17
CA VAL A 10 38.98 25.43 12.98
C VAL A 10 37.69 26.00 13.57
N VAL A 11 36.81 26.52 12.72
CA VAL A 11 35.43 26.84 13.13
C VAL A 11 34.69 25.52 13.20
N LEU A 12 34.73 24.97 14.41
CA LEU A 12 33.99 23.81 14.89
C LEU A 12 32.49 24.13 14.90
N SER A 13 31.88 24.29 13.73
CA SER A 13 30.41 24.39 13.58
C SER A 13 29.80 22.99 13.57
N LEU A 14 29.96 22.25 14.67
CA LEU A 14 29.01 21.21 15.05
C LEU A 14 27.80 21.92 15.66
N CYS A 15 27.05 22.59 14.78
CA CYS A 15 25.74 23.10 15.13
C CYS A 15 24.88 21.87 15.45
N GLY A 16 24.66 21.65 16.74
CA GLY A 16 23.77 20.63 17.24
C GLY A 16 22.38 20.83 16.65
N CYS A 17 21.91 19.83 15.92
CA CYS A 17 20.51 19.43 15.91
C CYS A 17 20.44 17.96 16.37
N GLY A 18 21.09 17.70 17.51
CA GLY A 18 20.79 16.55 18.35
C GLY A 18 19.48 16.83 19.07
N GLY A 19 18.38 16.39 18.48
CA GLY A 19 17.04 16.59 19.01
C GLY A 19 15.95 15.96 18.15
N GLY A 20 16.26 14.89 17.42
CA GLY A 20 15.23 14.07 16.79
C GLY A 20 14.65 13.16 17.85
N GLU A 21 13.47 13.50 18.37
CA GLU A 21 12.70 12.74 19.35
C GLU A 21 12.69 11.24 18.99
N PRO A 22 13.45 10.37 19.70
CA PRO A 22 13.52 8.95 19.37
C PRO A 22 12.13 8.31 19.37
N ASN A 23 11.23 8.85 20.19
CA ASN A 23 9.85 8.43 20.34
C ASN A 23 9.04 8.62 19.04
N LYS A 24 9.15 9.76 18.34
CA LYS A 24 8.40 9.99 17.09
C LYS A 24 8.90 9.11 15.95
N ARG A 25 10.22 8.92 15.84
CA ARG A 25 10.81 8.04 14.81
C ARG A 25 10.44 6.58 15.07
N GLN A 26 10.52 6.12 16.31
CA GLN A 26 10.10 4.76 16.69
C GLN A 26 8.61 4.53 16.45
N GLN A 27 7.76 5.51 16.79
CA GLN A 27 6.32 5.42 16.54
C GLN A 27 5.97 5.43 15.05
N ALA A 28 6.69 6.21 14.24
CA ALA A 28 6.54 6.19 12.78
C ALA A 28 6.91 4.82 12.20
N VAL A 29 8.03 4.23 12.63
CA VAL A 29 8.44 2.88 12.21
C VAL A 29 7.42 1.83 12.66
N ALA A 30 6.94 1.90 13.91
CA ALA A 30 5.93 0.98 14.42
C ALA A 30 4.61 1.07 13.63
N ASN A 31 4.17 2.28 13.26
CA ASN A 31 3.00 2.47 12.41
C ASN A 31 3.23 1.90 11.00
N ILE A 32 4.41 2.07 10.41
CA ILE A 32 4.74 1.48 9.09
C ILE A 32 4.71 -0.05 9.18
N THR A 33 5.37 -0.66 10.17
CA THR A 33 5.37 -2.12 10.35
C THR A 33 3.96 -2.66 10.57
N SER A 34 3.16 -1.96 11.39
CA SER A 34 1.74 -2.31 11.59
C SER A 34 0.95 -2.22 10.29
N ASP A 35 1.15 -1.18 9.49
CA ASP A 35 0.47 -1.02 8.21
C ASP A 35 0.88 -2.12 7.23
N THR A 36 2.15 -2.52 7.19
CA THR A 36 2.63 -3.62 6.33
C THR A 36 1.91 -4.93 6.65
N ALA A 37 1.78 -5.29 7.93
CA ALA A 37 1.08 -6.52 8.32
C ALA A 37 -0.41 -6.49 7.92
N VAL A 38 -1.06 -5.33 8.06
CA VAL A 38 -2.45 -5.13 7.62
C VAL A 38 -2.57 -5.24 6.11
N LEU A 39 -1.64 -4.66 5.36
CA LEU A 39 -1.60 -4.74 3.90
C LEU A 39 -1.34 -6.17 3.41
N GLU A 40 -0.48 -6.93 4.09
CA GLU A 40 -0.27 -8.34 3.77
C GLU A 40 -1.56 -9.15 3.93
N GLU A 41 -2.28 -8.97 5.05
CA GLU A 41 -3.59 -9.62 5.27
C GLU A 41 -4.59 -9.26 4.16
N ALA A 42 -4.71 -7.96 3.83
CA ALA A 42 -5.60 -7.47 2.79
C ALA A 42 -5.22 -7.99 1.39
N SER A 43 -3.92 -8.03 1.11
CA SER A 43 -3.38 -8.53 -0.15
C SER A 43 -3.66 -10.02 -0.34
N SER A 44 -3.66 -10.80 0.74
CA SER A 44 -3.97 -12.23 0.70
C SER A 44 -5.40 -12.47 0.22
N ALA A 45 -6.37 -11.70 0.73
CA ALA A 45 -7.75 -11.75 0.28
C ALA A 45 -7.89 -11.28 -1.19
N ALA A 46 -7.19 -10.22 -1.57
CA ALA A 46 -7.15 -9.75 -2.97
C ALA A 46 -6.50 -10.77 -3.92
N ASN A 47 -5.55 -11.58 -3.43
CA ASN A 47 -4.83 -12.59 -4.21
C ASN A 47 -5.78 -13.67 -4.74
N ALA A 48 -6.85 -13.99 -4.01
CA ALA A 48 -7.90 -14.90 -4.48
C ALA A 48 -8.60 -14.36 -5.73
N VAL A 49 -8.86 -13.05 -5.80
CA VAL A 49 -9.44 -12.39 -6.98
C VAL A 49 -8.40 -12.30 -8.10
N ILE A 50 -7.17 -11.92 -7.78
CA ILE A 50 -6.09 -11.72 -8.76
C ILE A 50 -5.69 -13.01 -9.46
N ARG A 51 -5.56 -14.13 -8.72
CA ARG A 51 -5.18 -15.43 -9.28
C ARG A 51 -6.25 -16.04 -10.16
N ASN A 52 -7.51 -15.77 -9.83
CA ASN A 52 -8.65 -16.30 -10.56
C ASN A 52 -9.20 -15.30 -11.59
N ASN A 53 -8.42 -14.30 -12.01
CA ASN A 53 -8.91 -13.24 -12.91
C ASN A 53 -9.46 -13.72 -14.27
N MET A 54 -9.23 -14.97 -14.65
CA MET A 54 -9.80 -15.64 -15.83
C MET A 54 -11.05 -16.46 -15.53
N ASP A 55 -11.37 -16.70 -14.25
CA ASP A 55 -12.53 -17.47 -13.78
C ASP A 55 -13.50 -16.54 -13.05
N CYS A 56 -14.46 -16.01 -13.81
CA CYS A 56 -15.35 -14.98 -13.31
C CYS A 56 -16.33 -15.47 -12.23
N ASP A 57 -16.67 -16.76 -12.20
CA ASP A 57 -17.46 -17.35 -11.12
C ASP A 57 -16.69 -17.31 -9.79
N THR A 58 -15.42 -17.72 -9.78
CA THR A 58 -14.56 -17.68 -8.59
C THR A 58 -14.27 -16.24 -8.16
N VAL A 59 -14.04 -15.33 -9.12
CA VAL A 59 -13.87 -13.90 -8.83
C VAL A 59 -15.13 -13.34 -8.16
N ASN A 60 -16.30 -13.57 -8.73
CA ASN A 60 -17.57 -13.07 -8.19
C ASN A 60 -17.86 -13.64 -6.79
N ALA A 61 -17.49 -14.90 -6.53
CA ALA A 61 -17.60 -15.51 -5.21
C ALA A 61 -16.62 -14.92 -4.19
N ALA A 62 -15.39 -14.58 -4.60
CA ALA A 62 -14.34 -14.05 -3.72
C ALA A 62 -14.42 -12.53 -3.50
N LEU A 63 -15.07 -11.78 -4.41
CA LEU A 63 -15.15 -10.33 -4.36
C LEU A 63 -15.75 -9.74 -3.07
N PRO A 64 -16.86 -10.27 -2.50
CA PRO A 64 -17.43 -9.74 -1.26
C PRO A 64 -16.46 -9.82 -0.09
N GLU A 65 -15.78 -10.98 0.07
CA GLU A 65 -14.81 -11.19 1.13
C GLU A 65 -13.56 -10.31 0.93
N ALA A 66 -13.05 -10.23 -0.31
CA ALA A 66 -11.92 -9.36 -0.63
C ALA A 66 -12.24 -7.88 -0.32
N ASN A 67 -13.43 -7.40 -0.70
CA ASN A 67 -13.85 -6.03 -0.41
C ASN A 67 -14.00 -5.78 1.10
N HIS A 68 -14.57 -6.72 1.85
CA HIS A 68 -14.69 -6.62 3.31
C HIS A 68 -13.31 -6.49 3.95
N LYS A 69 -12.36 -7.38 3.59
CA LYS A 69 -10.99 -7.34 4.11
C LYS A 69 -10.24 -6.07 3.74
N LEU A 70 -10.45 -5.53 2.54
CA LEU A 70 -9.90 -4.25 2.13
C LEU A 70 -10.48 -3.07 2.94
N ASP A 71 -11.76 -3.12 3.30
CA ASP A 71 -12.39 -2.09 4.13
C ASP A 71 -11.94 -2.15 5.60
N GLU A 72 -11.84 -3.35 6.16
CA GLU A 72 -11.24 -3.57 7.49
C GLU A 72 -9.79 -3.06 7.55
N ALA A 73 -9.02 -3.32 6.49
CA ALA A 73 -7.66 -2.80 6.36
C ALA A 73 -7.62 -1.26 6.30
N ALA A 74 -8.56 -0.62 5.61
CA ALA A 74 -8.65 0.84 5.52
C ALA A 74 -8.80 1.49 6.90
N SER A 75 -9.55 0.83 7.80
CA SER A 75 -9.76 1.30 9.17
C SER A 75 -8.53 1.10 10.08
N ARG A 76 -7.62 0.19 9.73
CA ARG A 76 -6.45 -0.18 10.54
C ARG A 76 -5.17 0.53 10.10
N ILE A 77 -5.06 0.92 8.83
CA ILE A 77 -3.90 1.61 8.28
C ILE A 77 -3.80 3.05 8.80
N ARG A 78 -2.61 3.42 9.27
CA ARG A 78 -2.35 4.69 9.94
C ARG A 78 -1.58 5.68 9.08
N THR A 79 -0.71 5.19 8.19
CA THR A 79 0.19 6.01 7.38
C THR A 79 -0.44 6.36 6.02
N PRO A 80 -0.10 7.52 5.44
CA PRO A 80 -0.55 7.89 4.10
C PRO A 80 -0.02 6.94 3.03
N ALA A 81 1.21 6.42 3.20
CA ALA A 81 1.79 5.43 2.30
C ALA A 81 0.98 4.14 2.30
N GLY A 82 0.61 3.61 3.47
CA GLY A 82 -0.22 2.42 3.55
C GLY A 82 -1.59 2.61 2.90
N LYS A 83 -2.20 3.80 3.04
CA LYS A 83 -3.49 4.10 2.40
C LYS A 83 -3.37 4.11 0.88
N ALA A 84 -2.30 4.70 0.35
CA ALA A 84 -2.03 4.69 -1.09
C ALA A 84 -1.84 3.26 -1.63
N THR A 85 -1.11 2.40 -0.90
CA THR A 85 -0.96 0.99 -1.26
C THR A 85 -2.29 0.25 -1.24
N LEU A 86 -3.11 0.45 -0.20
CA LEU A 86 -4.43 -0.18 -0.11
C LEU A 86 -5.35 0.23 -1.25
N GLU A 87 -5.39 1.52 -1.60
CA GLU A 87 -6.15 2.02 -2.74
C GLU A 87 -5.69 1.40 -4.07
N SER A 88 -4.38 1.18 -4.25
CA SER A 88 -3.85 0.48 -5.42
C SER A 88 -4.33 -0.98 -5.50
N ILE A 89 -4.41 -1.68 -4.37
CA ILE A 89 -4.93 -3.06 -4.32
C ILE A 89 -6.42 -3.05 -4.65
N ARG A 90 -7.20 -2.14 -4.05
CA ARG A 90 -8.63 -1.98 -4.31
C ARG A 90 -8.91 -1.68 -5.79
N ALA A 91 -8.10 -0.82 -6.42
CA ALA A 91 -8.22 -0.51 -7.83
C ALA A 91 -8.00 -1.76 -8.73
N GLN A 92 -7.01 -2.60 -8.40
CA GLN A 92 -6.75 -3.85 -9.12
C GLN A 92 -7.93 -4.83 -8.99
N VAL A 93 -8.44 -5.04 -7.77
CA VAL A 93 -9.61 -5.90 -7.53
C VAL A 93 -10.83 -5.40 -8.30
N LYS A 94 -11.06 -4.08 -8.32
CA LYS A 94 -12.14 -3.46 -9.09
C LYS A 94 -11.97 -3.63 -10.60
N ALA A 95 -10.76 -3.48 -11.12
CA ALA A 95 -10.50 -3.68 -12.55
C ALA A 95 -10.80 -5.12 -12.98
N ILE A 96 -10.44 -6.10 -12.15
CA ILE A 96 -10.76 -7.52 -12.41
C ILE A 96 -12.27 -7.74 -12.34
N ALA A 97 -12.94 -7.19 -11.32
CA ALA A 97 -14.40 -7.25 -11.20
C ALA A 97 -15.11 -6.66 -12.42
N GLN A 98 -14.61 -5.55 -12.99
CA GLN A 98 -15.18 -4.93 -14.18
C GLN A 98 -15.03 -5.79 -15.44
N ASN A 99 -13.98 -6.61 -15.52
CA ASN A 99 -13.77 -7.56 -16.60
C ASN A 99 -14.63 -8.82 -16.44
N CYS A 100 -15.17 -9.07 -15.25
CA CYS A 100 -16.03 -10.20 -14.94
C CYS A 100 -17.47 -9.73 -14.75
N PRO A 101 -18.30 -9.71 -15.81
CA PRO A 101 -19.69 -9.32 -15.70
C PRO A 101 -20.43 -10.22 -14.70
N PRO A 102 -21.35 -9.69 -13.88
CA PRO A 102 -22.13 -10.50 -12.95
C PRO A 102 -22.87 -11.59 -13.74
N GLY A 103 -22.84 -12.85 -13.31
CA GLY A 103 -23.22 -14.03 -14.11
C GLY A 103 -24.59 -13.99 -14.82
N ASP A 104 -25.46 -13.03 -14.51
CA ASP A 104 -26.72 -12.75 -15.21
C ASP A 104 -26.57 -12.15 -16.63
N VAL A 105 -25.48 -11.41 -16.93
CA VAL A 105 -25.36 -10.72 -18.25
C VAL A 105 -24.87 -11.63 -19.37
N VAL A 106 -24.12 -12.69 -19.07
CA VAL A 106 -23.58 -13.62 -20.10
C VAL A 106 -24.67 -14.55 -20.63
N ARG A 107 -25.71 -14.87 -19.86
CA ARG A 107 -26.80 -15.75 -20.32
C ARG A 107 -27.75 -15.11 -21.32
N GLN A 108 -27.68 -13.79 -21.54
CA GLN A 108 -28.65 -13.06 -22.36
C GLN A 108 -28.15 -12.64 -23.75
N GLN A 109 -26.92 -12.99 -24.16
CA GLN A 109 -26.49 -12.73 -25.53
C GLN A 109 -27.02 -13.83 -26.48
N PRO A 110 -27.99 -13.54 -27.37
CA PRO A 110 -28.30 -14.45 -28.46
C PRO A 110 -27.06 -14.62 -29.35
N PRO A 111 -26.87 -15.79 -29.99
CA PRO A 111 -25.75 -16.01 -30.90
C PRO A 111 -25.80 -14.99 -32.05
N PRO A 112 -24.64 -14.54 -32.56
CA PRO A 112 -24.59 -13.65 -33.72
C PRO A 112 -25.21 -14.33 -34.97
N PRO A 113 -25.80 -13.54 -35.88
CA PRO A 113 -26.53 -14.03 -37.05
C PRO A 113 -25.65 -14.76 -38.08
#